data_AF-A0A355GPN4-F1
#
_entry.id   AF-A0A355GPN4-F1
#
_cell.length_a   1.000
_cell.length_b   1.000
_cell.length_c   1.000
_cell.angle_alpha   90.00
_cell.angle_beta   90.00
_cell.angle_gamma   90.00
#
_symmetry.space_group_name_H-M   'P 1'
#
loop_
_entity.id
_entity.type
_entity.pdbx_description
1 polymer ?
#
loop_
_entity_poly.entity_id
_entity_poly.type
_entity_poly.pdbx_seq_one_letter_code
_entity_poly.pdbx_strand_id
1 'polypeptide(L)'
;MSCCYRILVLLVFSLISLDAQATEALDLTTPESHQVIQRTGVAPGAGYADVLISGMVPEGITKTTWEYRLVKLPEQSPSSDFWINFTPKVTEKRFSYSARIAAGGWYRLEVRCRMQDKTEAVGNVSPIGVGEVFVVAGQSYATNCNDERLKVTDSLQRVVAYDPTKQEWVIAHDPQPVYDNSDGGSIWPPLGDALVKEFRVPVAFVNAAVGATSSTQWLPGGKLHTQLIASGAKVGRFRAVLWQQGESD
;
A
#
# COMPACT_ATOMS: atom_id res chain seq x y z
N MET A 1 -0.92 51.61 73.34
CA MET A 1 -1.37 51.95 71.97
C MET A 1 -0.79 50.91 71.02
N SER A 2 -1.70 50.23 70.30
CA SER A 2 -1.58 49.31 69.16
C SER A 2 -0.40 48.33 69.08
N CYS A 3 -0.71 47.06 69.39
CA CYS A 3 0.03 45.88 68.93
C CYS A 3 -0.53 45.47 67.55
N CYS A 4 0.24 45.67 66.48
CA CYS A 4 -0.17 45.30 65.11
C CYS A 4 0.24 43.86 64.79
N TYR A 5 -0.75 42.97 64.65
CA TYR A 5 -0.58 41.64 64.07
C TYR A 5 -0.42 41.75 62.54
N ARG A 6 0.69 41.24 61.99
CA ARG A 6 0.85 41.01 60.54
C ARG A 6 0.36 39.61 60.19
N ILE A 7 -0.72 39.51 59.42
CA ILE A 7 -1.20 38.25 58.85
C ILE A 7 -0.49 38.05 57.51
N LEU A 8 0.27 36.96 57.40
CA LEU A 8 0.91 36.52 56.16
C LEU A 8 -0.03 35.54 55.46
N VAL A 9 -0.61 35.93 54.31
CA VAL A 9 -1.44 35.06 53.48
C VAL A 9 -0.54 34.37 52.45
N LEU A 10 -0.32 33.06 52.62
CA LEU A 10 0.37 32.20 51.66
C LEU A 10 -0.65 31.74 50.59
N LEU A 11 -0.58 32.34 49.41
CA LEU A 11 -1.30 31.88 48.21
C LEU A 11 -0.57 30.69 47.60
N VAL A 12 -1.09 29.49 47.80
CA VAL A 12 -0.65 28.27 47.11
C VAL A 12 -1.32 28.23 45.74
N PHE A 13 -0.60 28.58 44.68
CA PHE A 13 -1.05 28.33 43.31
C PHE A 13 -0.81 26.86 42.98
N SER A 14 -1.86 26.04 43.03
CA SER A 14 -1.83 24.69 42.46
C SER A 14 -1.76 24.82 40.94
N LEU A 15 -0.61 24.49 40.36
CA LEU A 15 -0.43 24.28 38.93
C LEU A 15 -1.28 23.06 38.52
N ILE A 16 -2.44 23.31 37.94
CA ILE A 16 -3.19 22.27 37.22
C ILE A 16 -2.44 22.05 35.91
N SER A 17 -1.58 21.02 35.87
CA SER A 17 -1.04 20.52 34.60
C SER A 17 -2.21 20.00 33.78
N LEU A 18 -2.57 20.72 32.72
CA LEU A 18 -3.41 20.19 31.66
C LEU A 18 -2.55 19.16 30.91
N ASP A 19 -2.70 17.88 31.25
CA ASP A 19 -2.13 16.80 30.43
C ASP A 19 -2.80 16.84 29.05
N ALA A 20 -2.16 17.52 28.10
CA ALA A 20 -2.48 17.36 26.69
C ALA A 20 -2.05 15.94 26.30
N GLN A 21 -2.96 14.98 26.43
CA GLN A 21 -2.72 13.61 25.98
C GLN A 21 -2.38 13.65 24.48
N ALA A 22 -1.15 13.26 24.14
CA ALA A 22 -0.67 13.20 22.77
C ALA A 22 -1.49 12.16 21.98
N THR A 23 -1.76 12.45 20.71
CA THR A 23 -2.32 11.46 19.79
C THR A 23 -1.26 10.41 19.48
N GLU A 24 -1.58 9.15 19.74
CA GLU A 24 -0.68 8.02 19.46
C GLU A 24 -0.59 7.71 17.96
N ALA A 25 0.54 7.14 17.54
CA ALA A 25 0.69 6.64 16.18
C ALA A 25 0.00 5.28 16.04
N LEU A 26 -0.88 5.16 15.04
CA LEU A 26 -1.49 3.88 14.65
C LEU A 26 -0.65 3.25 13.53
N ASP A 27 -0.02 2.12 13.83
CA ASP A 27 0.83 1.40 12.88
C ASP A 27 -0.03 0.60 11.89
N LEU A 28 -0.07 1.03 10.63
CA LEU A 28 -0.79 0.35 9.56
C LEU A 28 0.15 -0.63 8.85
N THR A 29 -0.26 -1.89 8.79
CA THR A 29 0.50 -2.97 8.13
C THR A 29 -0.07 -3.36 6.77
N THR A 30 -1.36 -3.10 6.52
CA THR A 30 -2.00 -3.29 5.21
C THR A 30 -3.01 -2.17 4.97
N PRO A 31 -3.10 -1.61 3.75
CA PRO A 31 -2.22 -1.84 2.60
C PRO A 31 -0.80 -1.26 2.80
N GLU A 32 0.14 -1.70 1.96
CA GLU A 32 1.53 -1.20 1.89
C GLU A 32 1.60 0.08 1.02
N SER A 33 2.62 0.92 1.23
CA SER A 33 2.88 2.07 0.34
C SER A 33 3.12 1.57 -1.09
N HIS A 34 2.58 2.30 -2.06
CA HIS A 34 2.56 2.00 -3.51
C HIS A 34 1.85 0.70 -3.92
N GLN A 35 1.23 -0.03 -3.00
CA GLN A 35 0.51 -1.24 -3.35
C GLN A 35 -0.71 -0.94 -4.24
N VAL A 36 -0.85 -1.73 -5.31
CA VAL A 36 -2.06 -1.77 -6.13
C VAL A 36 -2.83 -3.05 -5.82
N ILE A 37 -4.11 -2.91 -5.51
CA ILE A 37 -5.04 -4.02 -5.27
C ILE A 37 -5.89 -4.23 -6.53
N GLN A 38 -6.02 -5.48 -6.96
CA GLN A 38 -6.77 -5.84 -8.16
C GLN A 38 -8.25 -5.46 -8.02
N ARG A 39 -8.73 -4.62 -8.94
CA ARG A 39 -10.13 -4.22 -9.04
C ARG A 39 -11.01 -5.33 -9.62
N THR A 40 -12.28 -5.30 -9.22
CA THR A 40 -13.40 -5.92 -9.92
C THR A 40 -13.91 -4.96 -11.01
N GLY A 41 -14.23 -5.49 -12.18
CA GLY A 41 -14.60 -4.72 -13.38
C GLY A 41 -13.42 -4.51 -14.34
N VAL A 42 -13.71 -4.10 -15.58
CA VAL A 42 -12.71 -3.87 -16.64
C VAL A 42 -12.85 -2.52 -17.34
N ALA A 43 -13.98 -1.83 -17.20
CA ALA A 43 -14.21 -0.54 -17.85
C ALA A 43 -13.16 0.52 -17.41
N PRO A 44 -12.63 1.35 -18.33
CA PRO A 44 -11.60 2.34 -17.99
C PRO A 44 -11.98 3.27 -16.84
N GLY A 45 -11.11 3.41 -15.85
CA GLY A 45 -11.26 4.31 -14.69
C GLY A 45 -12.35 3.89 -13.69
N ALA A 46 -13.00 2.75 -13.89
CA ALA A 46 -14.11 2.28 -13.06
C ALA A 46 -13.76 0.99 -12.30
N GLY A 47 -14.67 0.53 -11.44
CA GLY A 47 -14.48 -0.68 -10.64
C GLY A 47 -14.12 -0.38 -9.19
N TYR A 48 -13.87 -1.43 -8.43
CA TYR A 48 -13.59 -1.33 -6.99
C TYR A 48 -12.84 -2.57 -6.50
N ALA A 49 -12.23 -2.48 -5.32
CA ALA A 49 -11.72 -3.63 -4.59
C ALA A 49 -12.16 -3.54 -3.14
N ASP A 50 -12.31 -4.70 -2.50
CA ASP A 50 -12.43 -4.79 -1.06
C ASP A 50 -11.00 -4.84 -0.50
N VAL A 51 -10.52 -3.70 0.01
CA VAL A 51 -9.15 -3.48 0.48
C VAL A 51 -9.08 -3.76 1.97
N LEU A 52 -8.19 -4.69 2.35
CA LEU A 52 -7.90 -4.97 3.74
C LEU A 52 -7.13 -3.79 4.35
N ILE A 53 -7.70 -3.22 5.40
CA ILE A 53 -7.05 -2.26 6.28
C ILE A 53 -6.72 -3.01 7.57
N SER A 54 -5.44 -3.08 7.91
CA SER A 54 -5.00 -3.73 9.15
C SER A 54 -3.81 -3.04 9.77
N GLY A 55 -3.63 -3.28 11.06
CA GLY A 55 -2.53 -2.71 11.81
C GLY A 55 -2.54 -3.16 13.26
N MET A 56 -1.65 -2.56 14.04
CA MET A 56 -1.54 -2.80 15.47
C MET A 56 -2.29 -1.71 16.24
N VAL A 57 -3.13 -2.12 17.18
CA VAL A 57 -3.83 -1.21 18.09
C VAL A 57 -2.85 -0.77 19.18
N PRO A 58 -2.62 0.55 19.37
CA PRO A 58 -1.78 1.05 20.46
C PRO A 58 -2.32 0.64 21.83
N GLU A 59 -1.45 0.60 22.84
CA GLU A 59 -1.87 0.25 24.19
C GLU A 59 -2.82 1.32 24.77
N GLY A 60 -3.78 0.90 25.59
CA GLY A 60 -4.75 1.83 26.21
C GLY A 60 -5.91 2.26 25.32
N ILE A 61 -5.89 1.99 24.00
CA ILE A 61 -7.01 2.27 23.10
C ILE A 61 -8.13 1.24 23.35
N THR A 62 -9.07 1.61 24.22
CA THR A 62 -10.27 0.81 24.51
C THR A 62 -11.52 1.66 24.35
N LYS A 63 -12.54 1.16 23.64
CA LYS A 63 -13.85 1.83 23.42
C LYS A 63 -13.80 3.12 22.59
N THR A 64 -13.03 3.13 21.50
CA THR A 64 -12.99 4.24 20.54
C THR A 64 -13.89 4.00 19.33
N THR A 65 -14.33 5.09 18.71
CA THR A 65 -14.91 5.08 17.37
C THR A 65 -13.78 5.00 16.35
N TRP A 66 -13.90 4.09 15.38
CA TRP A 66 -12.92 3.91 14.32
C TRP A 66 -13.42 4.53 13.03
N GLU A 67 -12.56 5.31 12.41
CA GLU A 67 -12.90 6.03 11.19
C GLU A 67 -11.75 5.92 10.18
N TYR A 68 -12.08 5.82 8.90
CA TYR A 68 -11.11 5.95 7.83
C TYR A 68 -11.53 6.99 6.80
N ARG A 69 -10.56 7.49 6.06
CA ARG A 69 -10.78 8.43 4.95
C ARG A 69 -9.80 8.13 3.84
N LEU A 70 -10.25 8.36 2.60
CA LEU A 70 -9.42 8.29 1.41
C LEU A 70 -9.27 9.68 0.81
N VAL A 71 -8.02 10.12 0.61
CA VAL A 71 -7.69 11.35 -0.09
C VAL A 71 -7.12 10.98 -1.45
N LYS A 72 -7.78 11.38 -2.54
CA LYS A 72 -7.30 11.08 -3.90
C LYS A 72 -6.12 12.00 -4.24
N LEU A 73 -5.01 11.44 -4.72
CA LEU A 73 -3.81 12.19 -5.12
C LEU A 73 -3.86 12.58 -6.61
N PRO A 74 -3.30 13.74 -7.01
CA PRO A 74 -2.43 14.64 -6.26
C PRO A 74 -3.17 15.76 -5.48
N GLU A 75 -4.49 15.67 -5.28
CA GLU A 75 -5.21 16.70 -4.52
C GLU A 75 -4.68 16.78 -3.07
N GLN A 76 -4.27 17.98 -2.64
CA GLN A 76 -3.65 18.21 -1.32
C GLN A 76 -4.69 18.46 -0.21
N SER A 77 -5.86 18.98 -0.57
CA SER A 77 -6.96 19.19 0.38
C SER A 77 -7.92 18.01 0.29
N PRO A 78 -8.38 17.46 1.42
CA PRO A 78 -9.46 16.48 1.41
C PRO A 78 -10.63 17.12 0.67
N SER A 79 -11.09 16.50 -0.43
CA SER A 79 -12.29 16.98 -1.14
C SER A 79 -13.54 16.95 -0.24
N SER A 80 -13.45 16.28 0.92
CA SER A 80 -14.39 16.42 2.03
C SER A 80 -13.75 16.04 3.38
N ASP A 81 -14.25 16.62 4.48
CA ASP A 81 -14.03 16.16 5.85
C ASP A 81 -14.79 14.86 6.18
N PHE A 82 -15.15 14.07 5.16
CA PHE A 82 -16.01 12.91 5.32
C PHE A 82 -15.20 11.69 5.76
N TRP A 83 -15.19 11.47 7.08
CA TRP A 83 -14.69 10.26 7.70
C TRP A 83 -15.78 9.18 7.70
N ILE A 84 -15.40 7.96 7.35
CA ILE A 84 -16.29 6.82 7.29
C ILE A 84 -16.08 5.98 8.55
N ASN A 85 -17.14 5.83 9.34
CA ASN A 85 -17.15 4.96 10.51
C ASN A 85 -17.05 3.49 10.10
N PHE A 86 -16.26 2.72 10.84
CA PHE A 86 -16.19 1.27 10.68
C PHE A 86 -16.03 0.55 12.02
N THR A 87 -16.31 -0.75 12.03
CA THR A 87 -16.10 -1.61 13.18
C THR A 87 -15.02 -2.62 12.84
N PRO A 88 -13.78 -2.48 13.35
CA PRO A 88 -12.74 -3.45 13.08
C PRO A 88 -13.01 -4.78 13.79
N LYS A 89 -12.60 -5.88 13.16
CA LYS A 89 -12.33 -7.12 13.88
C LYS A 89 -11.00 -6.97 14.58
N VAL A 90 -10.99 -7.07 15.91
CA VAL A 90 -9.78 -7.04 16.73
C VAL A 90 -9.51 -8.45 17.26
N THR A 91 -8.29 -8.93 17.09
CA THR A 91 -7.83 -10.21 17.66
C THR A 91 -6.48 -9.95 18.30
N GLU A 92 -6.39 -10.19 19.61
CA GLU A 92 -5.25 -9.74 20.45
C GLU A 92 -5.04 -8.23 20.31
N LYS A 93 -3.94 -7.80 19.68
CA LYS A 93 -3.60 -6.40 19.41
C LYS A 93 -3.73 -6.01 17.94
N ARG A 94 -4.21 -6.90 17.07
CA ARG A 94 -4.32 -6.64 15.63
C ARG A 94 -5.75 -6.28 15.25
N PHE A 95 -5.94 -5.15 14.60
CA PHE A 95 -7.22 -4.79 14.01
C PHE A 95 -7.22 -5.12 12.52
N SER A 96 -8.41 -5.39 11.98
CA SER A 96 -8.64 -5.64 10.56
C SER A 96 -10.03 -5.19 10.15
N TYR A 97 -10.14 -4.61 8.97
CA TYR A 97 -11.39 -4.21 8.34
C TYR A 97 -11.27 -4.26 6.82
N SER A 98 -12.34 -4.65 6.13
CA SER A 98 -12.36 -4.67 4.66
C SER A 98 -13.17 -3.47 4.16
N ALA A 99 -12.48 -2.49 3.57
CA ALA A 99 -13.09 -1.28 3.03
C ALA A 99 -13.27 -1.41 1.51
N ARG A 100 -14.47 -1.11 1.00
CA ARG A 100 -14.69 -1.05 -0.44
C ARG A 100 -14.17 0.26 -1.01
N ILE A 101 -13.13 0.19 -1.83
CA ILE A 101 -12.44 1.34 -2.41
C ILE A 101 -12.63 1.33 -3.93
N ALA A 102 -13.04 2.47 -4.49
CA ALA A 102 -13.18 2.64 -5.93
C ALA A 102 -11.83 2.66 -6.64
N ALA A 103 -11.79 2.18 -7.88
CA ALA A 103 -10.64 2.34 -8.77
C ALA A 103 -10.51 3.78 -9.27
N GLY A 104 -9.36 4.11 -9.87
CA GLY A 104 -9.21 5.33 -10.66
C GLY A 104 -8.10 6.30 -10.23
N GLY A 105 -7.19 5.89 -9.34
CA GLY A 105 -6.00 6.68 -9.03
C GLY A 105 -5.26 6.23 -7.78
N TRP A 106 -4.32 7.06 -7.36
CA TRP A 106 -3.63 6.95 -6.08
C TRP A 106 -4.46 7.58 -4.96
N TYR A 107 -4.47 6.94 -3.80
CA TYR A 107 -5.10 7.42 -2.59
C TYR A 107 -4.08 7.49 -1.45
N ARG A 108 -4.23 8.46 -0.55
CA ARG A 108 -3.75 8.34 0.82
C ARG A 108 -4.89 7.80 1.67
N LEU A 109 -4.66 6.66 2.32
CA LEU A 109 -5.58 6.11 3.32
C LEU A 109 -5.18 6.66 4.68
N GLU A 110 -6.11 7.28 5.37
CA GLU A 110 -5.96 7.74 6.74
C GLU A 110 -6.93 6.94 7.63
N VAL A 111 -6.47 6.52 8.79
CA VAL A 111 -7.26 5.79 9.79
C VAL A 111 -7.07 6.48 11.13
N ARG A 112 -8.15 6.67 11.88
CA ARG A 112 -8.08 7.25 13.21
C ARG A 112 -9.02 6.56 14.20
N CYS A 113 -8.64 6.65 15.46
CA CYS A 113 -9.41 6.27 16.62
C CYS A 113 -9.83 7.53 17.38
N ARG A 114 -11.12 7.67 17.66
CA ARG A 114 -11.67 8.81 18.42
C ARG A 114 -12.33 8.37 19.71
N MET A 115 -12.15 9.19 20.75
CA MET A 115 -12.97 9.15 21.95
C MET A 115 -13.62 10.53 22.11
N GLN A 116 -14.95 10.60 21.99
CA GLN A 116 -15.67 11.87 21.93
C GLN A 116 -15.09 12.80 20.83
N ASP A 117 -14.65 14.00 21.19
CA ASP A 117 -14.08 14.98 20.28
C ASP A 117 -12.55 14.89 20.11
N LYS A 118 -11.91 13.97 20.83
CA LYS A 118 -10.46 13.80 20.81
C LYS A 118 -10.04 12.65 19.89
N THR A 119 -8.96 12.88 19.13
CA THR A 119 -8.28 11.84 18.36
C THR A 119 -7.22 11.18 19.24
N GLU A 120 -7.42 9.90 19.53
CA GLU A 120 -6.55 9.12 20.42
C GLU A 120 -5.40 8.48 19.65
N ALA A 121 -5.66 8.00 18.43
CA ALA A 121 -4.63 7.44 17.57
C ALA A 121 -4.89 7.75 16.10
N VAL A 122 -3.83 7.91 15.31
CA VAL A 122 -3.90 8.17 13.86
C VAL A 122 -2.78 7.47 13.10
N GLY A 123 -3.12 6.93 11.93
CA GLY A 123 -2.20 6.24 11.04
C GLY A 123 -2.56 6.55 9.59
N ASN A 124 -1.59 6.46 8.69
CA ASN A 124 -1.84 6.63 7.27
C ASN A 124 -0.86 5.84 6.42
N VAL A 125 -1.27 5.53 5.20
CA VAL A 125 -0.43 4.93 4.17
C VAL A 125 -0.69 5.61 2.82
N SER A 126 0.38 5.88 2.10
CA SER A 126 0.32 6.63 0.85
C SER A 126 1.49 6.29 -0.08
N PRO A 127 1.29 6.32 -1.42
CA PRO A 127 0.00 6.16 -2.08
C PRO A 127 -0.47 4.70 -2.00
N ILE A 128 -1.75 4.43 -2.21
CA ILE A 128 -2.31 3.09 -2.46
C ILE A 128 -3.26 3.16 -3.66
N GLY A 129 -3.37 2.07 -4.41
CA GLY A 129 -4.15 2.04 -5.65
C GLY A 129 -5.15 0.90 -5.68
N VAL A 130 -6.29 1.13 -6.33
CA VAL A 130 -7.17 0.06 -6.82
C VAL A 130 -7.12 0.09 -8.34
N GLY A 131 -6.64 -1.01 -8.93
CA GLY A 131 -6.25 -1.02 -10.34
C GLY A 131 -6.04 -2.43 -10.90
N GLU A 132 -5.07 -2.58 -11.79
CA GLU A 132 -4.75 -3.86 -12.41
C GLU A 132 -3.44 -4.43 -11.84
N VAL A 133 -3.44 -5.71 -11.54
CA VAL A 133 -2.28 -6.43 -11.02
C VAL A 133 -1.97 -7.58 -11.97
N PHE A 134 -0.71 -7.69 -12.39
CA PHE A 134 -0.24 -8.75 -13.26
C PHE A 134 0.92 -9.48 -12.62
N VAL A 135 0.92 -10.80 -12.74
CA VAL A 135 2.07 -11.63 -12.38
C VAL A 135 2.82 -11.93 -13.67
N VAL A 136 4.13 -11.78 -13.66
CA VAL A 136 4.99 -12.04 -14.83
C VAL A 136 5.76 -13.34 -14.60
N ALA A 137 5.86 -14.16 -15.63
CA ALA A 137 6.66 -15.37 -15.65
C ALA A 137 7.31 -15.57 -17.04
N GLY A 138 8.38 -16.36 -17.09
CA GLY A 138 9.11 -16.57 -18.33
C GLY A 138 10.62 -16.49 -18.19
N GLN A 139 11.31 -16.17 -19.28
CA GLN A 139 12.77 -16.13 -19.36
C GLN A 139 13.33 -14.73 -19.64
N SER A 140 14.44 -14.64 -20.39
CA SER A 140 15.26 -13.45 -20.59
C SER A 140 14.48 -12.18 -20.95
N TYR A 141 13.55 -12.23 -21.92
CA TYR A 141 12.79 -11.03 -22.31
C TYR A 141 11.64 -10.69 -21.35
N ALA A 142 11.29 -11.59 -20.42
CA ALA A 142 10.42 -11.27 -19.30
C ALA A 142 11.17 -10.71 -18.09
N THR A 143 12.49 -10.80 -18.04
CA THR A 143 13.32 -10.21 -16.98
C THR A 143 14.02 -8.94 -17.48
N ASN A 144 15.23 -8.64 -17.00
CA ASN A 144 15.99 -7.46 -17.39
C ASN A 144 17.09 -7.78 -18.42
N CYS A 145 16.77 -8.42 -19.55
CA CYS A 145 17.77 -8.77 -20.57
C CYS A 145 17.70 -7.92 -21.85
N ASN A 146 16.89 -6.85 -21.89
CA ASN A 146 16.94 -5.91 -23.00
C ASN A 146 18.12 -4.94 -22.82
N ASP A 147 18.65 -4.40 -23.92
CA ASP A 147 19.80 -3.50 -23.88
C ASP A 147 19.48 -2.14 -23.26
N GLU A 148 18.30 -1.58 -23.57
CA GLU A 148 17.90 -0.24 -23.13
C GLU A 148 17.05 -0.30 -21.86
N ARG A 149 17.52 0.36 -20.79
CA ARG A 149 16.74 0.58 -19.56
C ARG A 149 15.71 1.68 -19.78
N LEU A 150 14.43 1.33 -19.62
CA LEU A 150 13.32 2.25 -19.77
C LEU A 150 12.77 2.68 -18.40
N LYS A 151 12.01 3.78 -18.41
CA LYS A 151 11.40 4.35 -17.20
C LYS A 151 9.92 4.57 -17.43
N VAL A 152 9.12 4.34 -16.39
CA VAL A 152 7.74 4.82 -16.29
C VAL A 152 7.67 6.31 -16.60
N THR A 153 6.87 6.67 -17.59
CA THR A 153 6.68 8.04 -18.07
C THR A 153 5.33 8.63 -17.66
N ASP A 154 4.40 7.82 -17.13
CA ASP A 154 3.16 8.32 -16.53
C ASP A 154 3.47 9.39 -15.48
N SER A 155 2.90 10.58 -15.67
CA SER A 155 3.19 11.75 -14.80
C SER A 155 2.84 11.53 -13.32
N LEU A 156 1.93 10.59 -13.02
CA LEU A 156 1.54 10.21 -11.67
C LEU A 156 2.27 8.96 -11.17
N GLN A 157 3.23 8.44 -11.94
CA GLN A 157 4.04 7.26 -11.65
C GLN A 157 3.15 6.06 -11.23
N ARG A 158 2.09 5.80 -11.99
CA ARG A 158 1.06 4.79 -11.66
C ARG A 158 1.42 3.35 -12.04
N VAL A 159 2.68 3.10 -12.41
CA VAL A 159 3.18 1.77 -12.75
C VAL A 159 4.19 1.35 -11.69
N VAL A 160 3.89 0.28 -10.98
CA VAL A 160 4.71 -0.21 -9.86
C VAL A 160 5.08 -1.67 -10.03
N ALA A 161 6.16 -2.08 -9.39
CA ALA A 161 6.60 -3.46 -9.31
C ALA A 161 6.89 -3.83 -7.85
N TYR A 162 6.62 -5.08 -7.48
CA TYR A 162 6.98 -5.58 -6.15
C TYR A 162 8.44 -6.06 -6.14
N ASP A 163 9.22 -5.55 -5.19
CA ASP A 163 10.59 -6.00 -4.91
C ASP A 163 10.58 -7.16 -3.90
N PRO A 164 10.81 -8.42 -4.33
CA PRO A 164 10.77 -9.55 -3.43
C PRO A 164 11.96 -9.61 -2.46
N THR A 165 13.06 -8.90 -2.77
CA THR A 165 14.27 -8.85 -1.93
C THR A 165 14.09 -7.86 -0.79
N LYS A 166 13.61 -6.66 -1.10
CA LYS A 166 13.36 -5.60 -0.11
C LYS A 166 11.99 -5.70 0.56
N GLN A 167 11.09 -6.50 -0.02
CA GLN A 167 9.70 -6.63 0.41
C GLN A 167 8.93 -5.30 0.37
N GLU A 168 9.10 -4.55 -0.71
CA GLU A 168 8.46 -3.24 -0.90
C GLU A 168 7.91 -3.08 -2.32
N TRP A 169 7.01 -2.12 -2.52
CA TRP A 169 6.56 -1.72 -3.85
C TRP A 169 7.37 -0.52 -4.31
N VAL A 170 7.88 -0.59 -5.54
CA VAL A 170 8.67 0.48 -6.17
C VAL A 170 8.02 0.91 -7.48
N ILE A 171 8.33 2.12 -7.93
CA ILE A 171 8.00 2.51 -9.30
C ILE A 171 8.73 1.57 -10.26
N ALA A 172 8.03 1.06 -11.27
CA ALA A 172 8.52 0.06 -12.21
C ALA A 172 9.51 0.62 -13.24
N HIS A 173 10.51 1.40 -12.81
CA HIS A 173 11.66 1.73 -13.64
C HIS A 173 12.56 0.51 -13.83
N ASP A 174 13.26 0.44 -14.96
CA ASP A 174 14.31 -0.55 -15.13
C ASP A 174 15.57 -0.19 -14.32
N PRO A 175 16.31 -1.20 -13.82
CA PRO A 175 15.97 -2.63 -13.88
C PRO A 175 14.77 -2.97 -12.98
N GLN A 176 13.89 -3.85 -13.47
CA GLN A 176 12.78 -4.35 -12.67
C GLN A 176 13.30 -5.18 -11.49
N PRO A 177 12.59 -5.21 -10.36
CA PRO A 177 12.92 -6.13 -9.29
C PRO A 177 12.56 -7.58 -9.69
N VAL A 178 13.59 -8.42 -9.85
CA VAL A 178 13.48 -9.82 -10.31
C VAL A 178 14.34 -10.73 -9.44
N TYR A 179 14.06 -12.05 -9.48
CA TYR A 179 14.73 -13.04 -8.64
C TYR A 179 16.12 -13.46 -9.15
N ASP A 180 16.42 -13.25 -10.43
CA ASP A 180 17.65 -13.74 -11.07
C ASP A 180 18.81 -12.72 -11.07
N ASN A 181 18.59 -11.54 -10.48
CA ASN A 181 19.52 -10.41 -10.41
C ASN A 181 19.97 -9.86 -11.78
N SER A 182 19.27 -10.19 -12.88
CA SER A 182 19.50 -9.49 -14.13
C SER A 182 19.22 -8.00 -13.97
N ASP A 183 19.98 -7.16 -14.67
CA ASP A 183 20.03 -5.73 -14.41
C ASP A 183 19.93 -4.85 -15.67
N GLY A 184 19.64 -5.42 -16.85
CA GLY A 184 19.37 -4.66 -18.06
C GLY A 184 18.00 -3.97 -18.07
N GLY A 185 17.47 -3.74 -19.27
CA GLY A 185 16.15 -3.19 -19.51
C GLY A 185 15.06 -4.25 -19.67
N SER A 186 13.81 -3.79 -19.71
CA SER A 186 12.65 -4.65 -19.90
C SER A 186 11.54 -3.95 -20.70
N ILE A 187 10.50 -4.69 -21.05
CA ILE A 187 9.30 -4.15 -21.70
C ILE A 187 8.26 -3.61 -20.70
N TRP A 188 8.47 -3.83 -19.40
CA TRP A 188 7.45 -3.61 -18.37
C TRP A 188 7.13 -2.13 -18.11
N PRO A 189 8.10 -1.19 -18.08
CA PRO A 189 7.78 0.23 -17.95
C PRO A 189 6.86 0.76 -19.07
N PRO A 190 7.19 0.62 -20.38
CA PRO A 190 6.32 1.13 -21.45
C PRO A 190 5.02 0.35 -21.59
N LEU A 191 5.00 -0.97 -21.31
CA LEU A 191 3.75 -1.73 -21.25
C LEU A 191 2.84 -1.18 -20.15
N GLY A 192 3.39 -0.94 -18.96
CA GLY A 192 2.67 -0.35 -17.84
C GLY A 192 2.07 1.00 -18.19
N ASP A 193 2.83 1.89 -18.81
CA ASP A 193 2.34 3.20 -19.27
C ASP A 193 1.17 3.04 -20.27
N ALA A 194 1.29 2.12 -21.23
CA ALA A 194 0.22 1.82 -22.19
C ALA A 194 -1.05 1.29 -21.50
N LEU A 195 -0.90 0.39 -20.52
CA LEU A 195 -2.01 -0.15 -19.74
C LEU A 195 -2.67 0.92 -18.85
N VAL A 196 -1.88 1.81 -18.24
CA VAL A 196 -2.40 2.95 -17.48
C VAL A 196 -3.21 3.88 -18.38
N LYS A 197 -2.77 4.12 -19.62
CA LYS A 197 -3.50 4.94 -20.62
C LYS A 197 -4.83 4.29 -21.01
N GLU A 198 -4.83 2.98 -21.24
CA GLU A 198 -6.01 2.22 -21.64
C GLU A 198 -7.02 2.07 -20.49
N PHE A 199 -6.58 1.53 -19.36
CA PHE A 199 -7.46 1.22 -18.24
C PHE A 199 -7.71 2.39 -17.29
N ARG A 200 -6.92 3.46 -17.37
CA ARG A 200 -7.04 4.68 -16.53
C ARG A 200 -7.02 4.40 -15.02
N VAL A 201 -6.30 3.36 -14.61
CA VAL A 201 -6.09 2.96 -13.21
C VAL A 201 -4.61 2.61 -13.00
N PRO A 202 -4.09 2.60 -11.76
CA PRO A 202 -2.75 2.11 -11.48
C PRO A 202 -2.53 0.66 -11.91
N VAL A 203 -1.29 0.33 -12.27
CA VAL A 203 -0.86 -0.99 -12.74
C VAL A 203 0.30 -1.48 -11.87
N ALA A 204 0.20 -2.72 -11.40
CA ALA A 204 1.24 -3.40 -10.65
C ALA A 204 1.73 -4.65 -11.35
N PHE A 205 3.03 -4.88 -11.29
CA PHE A 205 3.69 -6.10 -11.72
C PHE A 205 4.33 -6.84 -10.54
N VAL A 206 4.28 -8.17 -10.56
CA VAL A 206 5.12 -9.03 -9.70
C VAL A 206 5.86 -9.99 -10.60
N ASN A 207 7.17 -9.81 -10.72
CA ASN A 207 7.96 -10.52 -11.70
C ASN A 207 8.66 -11.74 -11.12
N ALA A 208 8.16 -12.92 -11.51
CA ALA A 208 8.71 -14.22 -11.13
C ALA A 208 9.63 -14.83 -12.20
N ALA A 209 9.87 -14.15 -13.33
CA ALA A 209 10.66 -14.66 -14.44
C ALA A 209 12.13 -14.91 -14.04
N VAL A 210 12.77 -15.84 -14.77
CA VAL A 210 14.17 -16.23 -14.58
C VAL A 210 14.79 -16.51 -15.95
N GLY A 211 15.82 -15.75 -16.30
CA GLY A 211 16.55 -15.87 -17.56
C GLY A 211 17.16 -17.25 -17.81
N ALA A 212 17.37 -17.58 -19.09
CA ALA A 212 17.95 -18.85 -19.54
C ALA A 212 17.23 -20.11 -19.02
N THR A 213 15.89 -20.06 -18.94
CA THR A 213 15.07 -21.21 -18.52
C THR A 213 14.23 -21.77 -19.66
N SER A 214 14.13 -23.10 -19.75
CA SER A 214 13.19 -23.79 -20.65
C SER A 214 11.84 -24.05 -19.97
N SER A 215 10.80 -24.29 -20.75
CA SER A 215 9.44 -24.57 -20.27
C SER A 215 9.38 -25.77 -19.32
N THR A 216 10.28 -26.76 -19.50
CA THR A 216 10.36 -27.93 -18.61
C THR A 216 10.77 -27.59 -17.18
N GLN A 217 11.53 -26.51 -16.96
CA GLN A 217 11.91 -26.05 -15.62
C GLN A 217 10.76 -25.38 -14.86
N TRP A 218 9.67 -25.07 -15.56
CA TRP A 218 8.44 -24.48 -15.01
C TRP A 218 7.37 -25.51 -14.66
N LEU A 219 7.66 -26.81 -14.81
CA LEU A 219 6.73 -27.86 -14.44
C LEU A 219 6.30 -27.79 -12.96
N PRO A 220 5.05 -28.20 -12.65
CA PRO A 220 4.53 -28.18 -11.29
C PRO A 220 5.45 -28.87 -10.28
N GLY A 221 5.63 -28.23 -9.12
CA GLY A 221 6.48 -28.72 -8.03
C GLY A 221 7.96 -28.32 -8.14
N GLY A 222 8.38 -27.78 -9.29
CA GLY A 222 9.72 -27.21 -9.45
C GLY A 222 9.93 -25.89 -8.70
N LYS A 223 11.19 -25.43 -8.65
CA LYS A 223 11.56 -24.16 -8.00
C LYS A 223 10.84 -22.96 -8.64
N LEU A 224 10.85 -22.86 -9.97
CA LEU A 224 10.25 -21.74 -10.71
C LEU A 224 8.73 -21.71 -10.55
N HIS A 225 8.08 -22.88 -10.63
CA HIS A 225 6.66 -23.01 -10.34
C HIS A 225 6.34 -22.55 -8.91
N THR A 226 7.10 -22.97 -7.90
CA THR A 226 6.88 -22.58 -6.50
C THR A 226 7.04 -21.07 -6.30
N GLN A 227 8.03 -20.46 -6.96
CA GLN A 227 8.25 -19.01 -6.95
C GLN A 227 7.08 -18.25 -7.60
N LEU A 228 6.54 -18.76 -8.71
CA LEU A 228 5.35 -18.19 -9.36
C LEU A 228 4.12 -18.25 -8.45
N ILE A 229 3.90 -19.38 -7.77
CA ILE A 229 2.80 -19.53 -6.80
C ILE A 229 2.98 -18.56 -5.64
N ALA A 230 4.19 -18.41 -5.09
CA ALA A 230 4.46 -17.44 -4.02
C ALA A 230 4.22 -15.99 -4.47
N SER A 231 4.58 -15.65 -5.71
CA SER A 231 4.35 -14.34 -6.31
C SER A 231 2.86 -14.04 -6.45
N GLY A 232 2.06 -15.00 -6.93
CA GLY A 232 0.60 -14.87 -6.98
C GLY A 232 -0.02 -14.75 -5.59
N ALA A 233 0.44 -15.54 -4.62
CA ALA A 233 -0.05 -15.49 -3.24
C ALA A 233 0.20 -14.14 -2.56
N LYS A 234 1.34 -13.47 -2.84
CA LYS A 234 1.66 -12.14 -2.29
C LYS A 234 0.62 -11.08 -2.70
N VAL A 235 0.08 -11.15 -3.91
CA VAL A 235 -0.90 -10.16 -4.40
C VAL A 235 -2.35 -10.61 -4.25
N GLY A 236 -2.59 -11.89 -3.98
CA GLY A 236 -3.92 -12.44 -3.87
C GLY A 236 -4.63 -12.46 -5.22
N ARG A 237 -5.61 -11.56 -5.42
CA ARG A 237 -6.30 -11.43 -6.71
C ARG A 237 -5.40 -10.67 -7.69
N PHE A 238 -5.31 -11.16 -8.91
CA PHE A 238 -4.63 -10.51 -10.02
C PHE A 238 -5.39 -10.77 -11.33
N ARG A 239 -5.12 -9.96 -12.35
CA ARG A 239 -5.82 -9.99 -13.64
C ARG A 239 -5.44 -11.19 -14.48
N ALA A 240 -4.14 -11.38 -14.64
CA ALA A 240 -3.57 -12.40 -15.52
C ALA A 240 -2.11 -12.69 -15.15
N VAL A 241 -1.64 -13.85 -15.61
CA VAL A 241 -0.21 -14.12 -15.75
C VAL A 241 0.23 -13.68 -17.15
N LEU A 242 1.29 -12.88 -17.24
CA LEU A 242 1.95 -12.52 -18.48
C LEU A 242 3.15 -13.46 -18.66
N TRP A 243 3.13 -14.28 -19.71
CA TRP A 243 4.10 -15.34 -19.94
C TRP A 243 4.93 -15.05 -21.19
N GLN A 244 6.25 -14.91 -21.02
CA GLN A 244 7.20 -14.72 -22.13
C GLN A 244 8.28 -15.79 -22.06
N GLN A 245 8.16 -16.83 -22.89
CA GLN A 245 9.13 -17.92 -22.93
C GLN A 245 9.05 -18.63 -24.28
N GLY A 246 10.15 -19.27 -24.68
CA GLY A 246 10.17 -20.26 -25.77
C GLY A 246 11.54 -20.39 -26.44
N GLU A 247 12.46 -19.47 -26.18
CA GLU A 247 13.73 -19.41 -26.92
C GLU A 247 14.74 -20.48 -26.48
N SER A 248 14.51 -21.10 -25.31
CA SER A 248 15.37 -22.15 -24.75
C SER A 248 14.74 -23.55 -24.83
N ASP A 249 13.63 -23.71 -25.56
CA ASP A 249 12.93 -24.99 -25.78
C ASP A 249 13.40 -25.73 -27.04
#